data_AF-A0A1Y5TVM8-F1
#
_entry.id   AF-A0A1Y5TVM8-F1
#
_cell.length_a   1.000
_cell.length_b   1.000
_cell.length_c   1.000
_cell.angle_alpha   90.00
_cell.angle_beta   90.00
_cell.angle_gamma   90.00
#
_symmetry.space_group_name_H-M   'P 1'
#
loop_
_entity.id
_entity.type
_entity.pdbx_description
1 polymer ?
#
loop_
_entity_poly.entity_id
_entity_poly.type
_entity_poly.pdbx_seq_one_letter_code
_entity_poly.pdbx_strand_id
1 'polypeptide(L)'
;MSKTMNRGQGDEMLMERTLKTQTGNAVIVVGSDGTARLRAEADRVAKIKAAGVPPEQCGPEVPNAPARGAVRISNPRELVPGTTDKYQHAGWQKRSVMHRCDVFDTMRAQALNAHVKVKAKNKEAVFEEPFNAGQVSMARHYAGLYEGLQSGDLRGTSYGERVSGGGGGVDAVVLRLAARQEFEALERKVGRGVAMPMRKVRPSKRGEGRVCKMISDLDAVRAVCLLGLSMSEVLRKYDWTVSSRNSAALRVALREALDRMQGYSAPTTASK
;
A
#
# COMPACT_ATOMS: atom_id res chain seq x y z
N MET A 1 -31.39 -53.78 -57.03
CA MET A 1 -32.84 -53.77 -56.74
C MET A 1 -33.05 -53.47 -55.25
N SER A 2 -33.95 -52.51 -54.95
CA SER A 2 -34.51 -52.07 -53.64
C SER A 2 -33.53 -51.60 -52.54
N LYS A 3 -33.45 -50.33 -52.10
CA LYS A 3 -34.39 -49.28 -51.63
C LYS A 3 -34.76 -49.36 -50.12
N THR A 4 -34.17 -48.42 -49.37
CA THR A 4 -34.60 -47.68 -48.14
C THR A 4 -34.96 -48.40 -46.83
N MET A 5 -34.38 -47.91 -45.71
CA MET A 5 -35.13 -47.19 -44.65
C MET A 5 -34.21 -46.47 -43.65
N ASN A 6 -34.70 -45.32 -43.16
CA ASN A 6 -34.04 -44.31 -42.31
C ASN A 6 -34.56 -44.46 -40.86
N ARG A 7 -33.72 -44.30 -39.83
CA ARG A 7 -34.15 -44.07 -38.42
C ARG A 7 -33.14 -43.16 -37.70
N GLY A 8 -33.56 -41.92 -37.47
CA GLY A 8 -32.90 -41.00 -36.56
C GLY A 8 -33.44 -41.10 -35.13
N GLN A 9 -33.01 -40.13 -34.32
CA GLN A 9 -33.60 -39.71 -33.03
C GLN A 9 -33.43 -40.70 -31.87
N GLY A 10 -32.24 -40.71 -31.26
CA GLY A 10 -31.97 -41.44 -30.01
C GLY A 10 -31.15 -40.68 -28.96
N ASP A 11 -30.26 -39.76 -29.36
CA ASP A 11 -29.19 -39.30 -28.45
C ASP A 11 -29.32 -37.88 -27.86
N GLU A 12 -30.40 -37.13 -28.14
CA GLU A 12 -30.57 -35.76 -27.60
C GLU A 12 -31.33 -35.67 -26.26
N MET A 13 -31.76 -36.78 -25.66
CA MET A 13 -32.65 -36.77 -24.47
C MET A 13 -31.98 -36.96 -23.10
N LEU A 14 -30.65 -36.87 -22.97
CA LEU A 14 -29.96 -37.10 -21.69
C LEU A 14 -29.39 -35.85 -20.98
N MET A 15 -29.67 -34.63 -21.46
CA MET A 15 -29.25 -33.39 -20.78
C MET A 15 -30.31 -32.72 -19.89
N GLU A 16 -31.48 -33.32 -19.71
CA GLU A 16 -32.51 -32.76 -18.83
C GLU A 16 -33.09 -33.82 -17.92
N ARG A 17 -32.55 -33.92 -16.69
CA ARG A 17 -33.29 -34.28 -15.45
C ARG A 17 -32.30 -34.56 -14.33
N THR A 18 -32.10 -33.56 -13.47
CA THR A 18 -32.20 -33.71 -12.01
C THR A 18 -31.85 -32.37 -11.36
N LEU A 19 -32.83 -31.49 -11.19
CA LEU A 19 -32.90 -30.52 -10.10
C LEU A 19 -34.38 -30.17 -9.92
N LYS A 20 -35.10 -30.99 -9.14
CA LYS A 20 -36.37 -30.60 -8.51
C LYS A 20 -36.14 -30.62 -7.00
N THR A 21 -35.92 -29.44 -6.44
CA THR A 21 -36.16 -29.15 -5.02
C THR A 21 -36.92 -27.83 -4.94
N GLN A 22 -37.85 -27.78 -4.01
CA GLN A 22 -39.10 -27.03 -4.06
C GLN A 22 -38.99 -25.50 -3.87
N THR A 23 -39.84 -24.82 -4.64
CA THR A 23 -40.78 -23.76 -4.24
C THR A 23 -40.32 -22.73 -3.21
N GLY A 24 -39.63 -21.71 -3.72
CA GLY A 24 -39.80 -20.32 -3.32
C GLY A 24 -39.59 -19.48 -4.57
N ASN A 25 -40.66 -18.94 -5.17
CA ASN A 25 -40.57 -18.14 -6.39
C ASN A 25 -39.87 -16.80 -6.09
N ALA A 26 -38.54 -16.80 -6.08
CA ALA A 26 -37.76 -15.59 -6.30
C ALA A 26 -37.78 -15.30 -7.81
N VAL A 27 -38.75 -14.51 -8.26
CA VAL A 27 -38.74 -13.95 -9.61
C VAL A 27 -37.57 -12.98 -9.68
N ILE A 28 -36.43 -13.41 -10.19
CA ILE A 28 -35.31 -12.52 -10.51
C ILE A 28 -35.67 -11.83 -11.82
N VAL A 29 -36.22 -10.61 -11.74
CA VAL A 29 -36.38 -9.74 -12.90
C VAL A 29 -34.98 -9.27 -13.31
N VAL A 30 -34.33 -10.05 -14.17
CA VAL A 30 -33.08 -9.66 -14.82
C VAL A 30 -33.48 -8.68 -15.94
N GLY A 31 -33.33 -7.38 -15.69
CA GLY A 31 -33.43 -6.39 -16.78
C GLY A 31 -32.43 -6.72 -17.90
N SER A 32 -32.60 -6.13 -19.09
CA SER A 32 -31.72 -6.38 -20.26
C SER A 32 -30.21 -6.20 -19.97
N ASP A 33 -29.86 -5.46 -18.90
CA ASP A 33 -28.48 -5.24 -18.43
C ASP A 33 -27.93 -6.33 -17.49
N GLY A 34 -28.76 -7.27 -17.05
CA GLY A 34 -28.39 -8.15 -15.93
C GLY A 34 -27.32 -9.18 -16.27
N THR A 35 -27.27 -9.66 -17.52
CA THR A 35 -26.16 -10.51 -18.00
C THR A 35 -24.84 -9.74 -18.10
N ALA A 36 -24.89 -8.47 -18.50
CA ALA A 36 -23.72 -7.59 -18.53
C ALA A 36 -23.23 -7.26 -17.11
N ARG A 37 -24.14 -7.03 -16.16
CA ARG A 37 -23.82 -6.84 -14.73
C ARG A 37 -23.20 -8.10 -14.12
N LEU A 38 -23.73 -9.29 -14.42
CA LEU A 38 -23.17 -10.55 -13.93
C LEU A 38 -21.78 -10.84 -14.48
N ARG A 39 -21.51 -10.54 -15.76
CA ARG A 39 -20.16 -10.66 -16.35
C ARG A 39 -19.19 -9.64 -15.75
N ALA A 40 -19.60 -8.38 -15.64
CA ALA A 40 -18.78 -7.35 -15.01
C ALA A 40 -18.46 -7.69 -13.55
N GLU A 41 -19.40 -8.29 -12.83
CA GLU A 41 -19.21 -8.75 -11.46
C GLU A 41 -18.29 -9.98 -11.40
N ALA A 42 -18.45 -10.95 -12.30
CA ALA A 42 -17.56 -12.09 -12.42
C ALA A 42 -16.12 -11.65 -12.71
N ASP A 43 -15.92 -10.69 -13.61
CA ASP A 43 -14.62 -10.10 -13.92
C ASP A 43 -14.01 -9.36 -12.73
N ARG A 44 -14.84 -8.63 -11.97
CA ARG A 44 -14.43 -7.94 -10.73
C ARG A 44 -13.95 -8.95 -9.70
N VAL A 45 -14.72 -10.02 -9.46
CA VAL A 45 -14.38 -11.09 -8.52
C VAL A 45 -13.14 -11.85 -8.97
N ALA A 46 -13.01 -12.14 -10.27
CA ALA A 46 -11.82 -12.80 -10.84
C ALA A 46 -10.56 -11.95 -10.62
N LYS A 47 -10.63 -10.63 -10.83
CA LYS A 47 -9.52 -9.71 -10.56
C LYS A 47 -9.12 -9.71 -9.08
N ILE A 48 -10.10 -9.72 -8.16
CA ILE A 48 -9.82 -9.77 -6.71
C ILE A 48 -9.18 -11.11 -6.33
N LYS A 49 -9.69 -12.23 -6.86
CA LYS A 49 -9.10 -13.56 -6.62
C LYS A 49 -7.68 -13.68 -7.18
N ALA A 50 -7.44 -13.14 -8.37
CA ALA A 50 -6.11 -13.11 -8.99
C ALA A 50 -5.12 -12.27 -8.17
N ALA A 51 -5.56 -11.13 -7.62
CA ALA A 51 -4.72 -10.30 -6.76
C ALA A 51 -4.35 -10.96 -5.43
N GLY A 52 -5.10 -11.98 -4.99
CA GLY A 52 -4.83 -12.73 -3.76
C GLY A 52 -3.84 -13.88 -3.90
N VAL A 53 -3.46 -14.24 -5.12
CA VAL A 53 -2.53 -15.34 -5.39
C VAL A 53 -1.12 -14.94 -4.90
N PRO A 54 -0.50 -15.71 -4.00
CA PRO A 54 0.86 -15.43 -3.56
C PRO A 54 1.87 -15.63 -4.70
N PRO A 55 2.96 -14.85 -4.73
CA PRO A 55 4.07 -15.13 -5.64
C PRO A 55 4.64 -16.53 -5.38
N GLU A 56 4.96 -17.26 -6.46
CA GLU A 56 5.49 -18.64 -6.38
C GLU A 56 6.75 -18.74 -5.51
N GLN A 57 7.56 -17.67 -5.49
CA GLN A 57 8.81 -17.55 -4.74
C GLN A 57 8.62 -17.62 -3.21
N CYS A 58 7.42 -17.35 -2.69
CA CYS A 58 7.10 -17.36 -1.27
C CYS A 58 6.66 -18.74 -0.75
N GLY A 59 6.46 -19.71 -1.65
CA GLY A 59 6.11 -21.09 -1.33
C GLY A 59 4.60 -21.36 -1.15
N PRO A 60 4.20 -22.64 -1.13
CA PRO A 60 2.79 -23.07 -1.16
C PRO A 60 2.05 -22.94 0.18
N GLU A 61 2.79 -22.74 1.28
CA GLU A 61 2.22 -22.58 2.62
C GLU A 61 1.46 -21.26 2.80
N VAL A 62 1.76 -20.27 1.96
CA VAL A 62 1.06 -18.99 2.00
C VAL A 62 -0.34 -19.19 1.40
N PRO A 63 -1.43 -19.04 2.18
CA PRO A 63 -2.77 -19.27 1.66
C PRO A 63 -3.13 -18.23 0.59
N ASN A 64 -4.03 -18.54 -0.34
CA ASN A 64 -4.61 -17.52 -1.21
C ASN A 64 -5.51 -16.60 -0.36
N ALA A 65 -5.23 -15.31 -0.36
CA ALA A 65 -5.98 -14.32 0.40
C ALA A 65 -6.42 -13.18 -0.54
N PRO A 66 -7.65 -13.23 -1.09
CA PRO A 66 -8.14 -12.25 -2.07
C PRO A 66 -8.11 -10.80 -1.57
N ALA A 67 -8.23 -10.59 -0.26
CA ALA A 67 -8.18 -9.27 0.38
C ALA A 67 -6.78 -8.85 0.86
N ARG A 68 -5.71 -9.57 0.51
CA ARG A 68 -4.34 -9.28 0.97
C ARG A 68 -3.83 -7.90 0.55
N GLY A 69 -4.23 -7.45 -0.63
CA GLY A 69 -3.69 -6.27 -1.29
C GLY A 69 -2.35 -6.54 -1.99
N ALA A 70 -1.73 -5.48 -2.51
CA ALA A 70 -0.45 -5.57 -3.20
C ALA A 70 0.68 -6.01 -2.24
N VAL A 71 1.61 -6.80 -2.77
CA VAL A 71 2.73 -7.35 -1.99
C VAL A 71 4.07 -7.09 -2.66
N ARG A 72 5.07 -6.83 -1.84
CA ARG A 72 6.47 -6.67 -2.22
C ARG A 72 7.26 -7.86 -1.74
N ILE A 73 8.13 -8.39 -2.60
CA ILE A 73 8.98 -9.53 -2.28
C ILE A 73 10.34 -9.01 -1.83
N SER A 74 10.83 -9.54 -0.71
CA SER A 74 12.19 -9.33 -0.23
C SER A 74 12.94 -10.67 -0.27
N ASN A 75 14.14 -10.64 -0.82
CA ASN A 75 15.00 -11.81 -0.96
C ASN A 75 16.15 -11.67 0.05
N PRO A 76 16.01 -12.16 1.28
CA PRO A 76 17.13 -12.20 2.21
C PRO A 76 18.24 -13.05 1.58
N ARG A 77 19.46 -12.49 1.55
CA ARG A 77 20.64 -13.11 0.98
C ARG A 77 21.72 -13.21 2.04
N GLU A 78 22.40 -14.34 2.07
CA GLU A 78 23.55 -14.60 2.94
C GLU A 78 24.76 -14.89 2.06
N LEU A 79 25.91 -14.37 2.47
CA LEU A 79 27.18 -14.68 1.82
C LEU A 79 27.54 -16.13 2.14
N VAL A 80 27.79 -16.94 1.11
CA VAL A 80 28.12 -18.35 1.30
C VAL A 80 29.44 -18.43 2.06
N PRO A 81 29.49 -19.10 3.23
CA PRO A 81 30.71 -19.26 3.99
C PRO A 81 31.83 -19.85 3.13
N GLY A 82 33.01 -19.23 3.15
CA GLY A 82 34.16 -19.63 2.33
C GLY A 82 34.19 -19.07 0.91
N THR A 83 33.30 -18.13 0.57
CA THR A 83 33.33 -17.41 -0.71
C THR A 83 33.28 -15.90 -0.49
N THR A 84 33.92 -15.13 -1.36
CA THR A 84 33.94 -13.66 -1.26
C THR A 84 32.72 -13.01 -1.93
N ASP A 85 32.18 -13.62 -2.98
CA ASP A 85 31.16 -12.98 -3.85
C ASP A 85 29.90 -13.83 -4.12
N LYS A 86 29.76 -15.01 -3.51
CA LYS A 86 28.57 -15.86 -3.75
C LYS A 86 27.53 -15.63 -2.67
N TYR A 87 26.33 -15.27 -3.10
CA TYR A 87 25.17 -15.08 -2.22
C TYR A 87 24.16 -16.19 -2.43
N GLN A 88 23.63 -16.75 -1.36
CA GLN A 88 22.50 -17.69 -1.37
C GLN A 88 21.27 -17.08 -0.72
N HIS A 89 20.09 -17.57 -1.09
CA HIS A 89 18.84 -17.19 -0.44
C HIS A 89 18.84 -17.66 1.02
N ALA A 90 18.79 -16.72 1.94
CA ALA A 90 18.85 -16.95 3.38
C ALA A 90 17.45 -17.07 4.02
N GLY A 91 16.39 -17.00 3.23
CA GLY A 91 15.04 -17.14 3.74
C GLY A 91 14.77 -18.58 4.16
N TRP A 92 13.72 -18.77 4.97
CA TRP A 92 13.27 -20.10 5.38
C TRP A 92 13.10 -21.01 4.16
N GLN A 93 13.82 -22.13 4.14
CA GLN A 93 13.88 -23.05 2.99
C GLN A 93 14.27 -22.38 1.65
N LYS A 94 15.14 -21.36 1.69
CA LYS A 94 15.57 -20.56 0.53
C LYS A 94 14.44 -19.79 -0.16
N ARG A 95 13.30 -19.60 0.52
CA ARG A 95 12.13 -18.89 0.00
C ARG A 95 12.22 -17.39 0.24
N SER A 96 11.48 -16.64 -0.55
CA SER A 96 11.40 -15.18 -0.42
C SER A 96 10.38 -14.76 0.62
N VAL A 97 10.65 -13.65 1.31
CA VAL A 97 9.72 -13.05 2.27
C VAL A 97 8.77 -12.12 1.54
N MET A 98 7.49 -12.19 1.88
CA MET A 98 6.47 -11.31 1.35
C MET A 98 6.13 -10.22 2.37
N HIS A 99 6.17 -8.97 1.94
CA HIS A 99 5.70 -7.82 2.70
C HIS A 99 4.44 -7.26 2.06
N ARG A 100 3.50 -6.76 2.86
CA ARG A 100 2.40 -5.93 2.32
C ARG A 100 3.01 -4.64 1.79
N CYS A 101 2.63 -4.24 0.57
CA CYS A 101 3.04 -2.96 0.03
C CYS A 101 2.45 -1.82 0.87
N ASP A 102 3.29 -0.86 1.21
CA ASP A 102 2.85 0.40 1.81
C ASP A 102 2.61 1.47 0.75
N VAL A 103 2.21 2.67 1.19
CA VAL A 103 1.98 3.80 0.29
C VAL A 103 3.26 4.20 -0.46
N PHE A 104 4.44 4.07 0.15
CA PHE A 104 5.72 4.41 -0.49
C PHE A 104 6.06 3.44 -1.62
N ASP A 105 5.79 2.15 -1.44
CA ASP A 105 5.94 1.11 -2.47
C ASP A 105 4.99 1.39 -3.64
N THR A 106 3.74 1.82 -3.37
CA THR A 106 2.82 2.22 -4.45
C THR A 106 3.31 3.46 -5.20
N MET A 107 3.86 4.47 -4.51
CA MET A 107 4.43 5.66 -5.15
C MET A 107 5.66 5.32 -5.99
N ARG A 108 6.51 4.40 -5.52
CA ARG A 108 7.65 3.89 -6.28
C ARG A 108 7.18 3.18 -7.56
N ALA A 109 6.19 2.31 -7.46
CA ALA A 109 5.62 1.62 -8.62
C ALA A 109 5.00 2.60 -9.64
N GLN A 110 4.28 3.61 -9.17
CA GLN A 110 3.74 4.68 -10.03
C GLN A 110 4.85 5.48 -10.71
N ALA A 111 5.92 5.83 -9.99
CA ALA A 111 7.06 6.53 -10.55
C ALA A 111 7.81 5.69 -11.60
N LEU A 112 8.00 4.38 -11.36
CA LEU A 112 8.57 3.45 -12.33
C LEU A 112 7.72 3.39 -13.60
N ASN A 113 6.39 3.24 -13.46
CA ASN A 113 5.48 3.21 -14.60
C ASN A 113 5.51 4.52 -15.41
N ALA A 114 5.62 5.67 -14.73
CA ALA A 114 5.79 6.96 -15.39
C ALA A 114 7.15 7.04 -16.11
N HIS A 115 8.23 6.57 -15.46
CA HIS A 115 9.56 6.56 -16.03
C HIS A 115 9.67 5.68 -17.27
N VAL A 116 9.06 4.50 -17.29
CA VAL A 116 9.02 3.63 -18.50
C VAL A 116 8.41 4.37 -19.69
N LYS A 117 7.33 5.14 -19.48
CA LYS A 117 6.70 5.95 -20.53
C LYS A 117 7.59 7.10 -21.00
N VAL A 118 8.34 7.72 -20.09
CA VAL A 118 9.29 8.78 -20.43
C VAL A 118 10.49 8.20 -21.17
N LYS A 119 11.04 7.06 -20.71
CA LYS A 119 12.18 6.38 -21.32
C LYS A 119 11.90 5.90 -22.75
N ALA A 120 10.65 5.50 -23.02
CA ALA A 120 10.19 5.18 -24.36
C ALA A 120 10.27 6.39 -25.33
N LYS A 121 10.17 7.62 -24.80
CA LYS A 121 10.28 8.87 -25.58
C LYS A 121 11.69 9.46 -25.56
N ASN A 122 12.39 9.33 -24.44
CA ASN A 122 13.75 9.84 -24.24
C ASN A 122 14.61 8.77 -23.57
N LYS A 123 15.54 8.18 -24.33
CA LYS A 123 16.40 7.07 -23.87
C LYS A 123 17.37 7.48 -22.75
N GLU A 124 17.68 8.77 -22.61
CA GLU A 124 18.59 9.30 -21.58
C GLU A 124 17.90 9.65 -20.27
N ALA A 125 16.58 9.51 -20.18
CA ALA A 125 15.88 9.78 -18.93
C ALA A 125 16.43 8.90 -17.81
N VAL A 126 16.84 9.53 -16.70
CA VAL A 126 17.28 8.85 -15.48
C VAL A 126 16.06 8.66 -14.56
N PHE A 127 15.99 7.52 -13.89
CA PHE A 127 14.96 7.26 -12.89
C PHE A 127 15.33 7.94 -11.58
N GLU A 128 14.52 8.92 -11.17
CA GLU A 128 14.62 9.52 -9.84
C GLU A 128 13.63 8.83 -8.89
N GLU A 129 14.13 8.36 -7.75
CA GLU A 129 13.28 7.79 -6.72
C GLU A 129 12.46 8.89 -6.02
N PRO A 130 11.14 8.71 -5.80
CA PRO A 130 10.33 9.73 -5.13
C PRO A 130 10.81 10.09 -3.71
N PHE A 131 11.39 9.12 -3.01
CA PHE A 131 11.94 9.22 -1.65
C PHE A 131 13.21 8.39 -1.54
N ASN A 132 14.14 8.83 -0.71
CA ASN A 132 15.36 8.08 -0.40
C ASN A 132 15.05 6.87 0.51
N ALA A 133 15.88 5.82 0.45
CA ALA A 133 15.77 4.65 1.32
C ALA A 133 15.74 5.02 2.82
N GLY A 134 16.55 5.99 3.25
CA GLY A 134 16.54 6.50 4.63
C GLY A 134 15.22 7.14 5.04
N GLN A 135 14.62 7.92 4.13
CA GLN A 135 13.31 8.56 4.35
C GLN A 135 12.20 7.52 4.48
N VAL A 136 12.20 6.50 3.60
CA VAL A 136 11.21 5.41 3.67
C VAL A 136 11.40 4.58 4.94
N SER A 137 12.63 4.29 5.34
CA SER A 137 12.92 3.57 6.59
C SER A 137 12.42 4.36 7.81
N MET A 138 12.66 5.66 7.86
CA MET A 138 12.18 6.52 8.95
C MET A 138 10.65 6.62 8.99
N ALA A 139 10.00 6.73 7.83
CA ALA A 139 8.55 6.75 7.74
C ALA A 139 7.93 5.45 8.26
N ARG A 140 8.51 4.29 7.91
CA ARG A 140 8.08 2.97 8.40
C ARG A 140 8.33 2.81 9.90
N HIS A 141 9.47 3.30 10.40
CA HIS A 141 9.78 3.32 11.84
C HIS A 141 8.74 4.13 12.61
N TYR A 142 8.43 5.34 12.15
CA TYR A 142 7.41 6.20 12.75
C TYR A 142 6.01 5.55 12.77
N ALA A 143 5.60 4.91 11.66
CA ALA A 143 4.35 4.17 11.60
C ALA A 143 4.33 2.98 12.57
N GLY A 144 5.41 2.21 12.63
CA GLY A 144 5.56 1.07 13.55
C GLY A 144 5.51 1.48 15.03
N LEU A 145 6.14 2.61 15.39
CA LEU A 145 6.03 3.18 16.73
C LEU A 145 4.58 3.56 17.06
N TYR A 146 3.88 4.20 16.12
CA TYR A 146 2.47 4.57 16.32
C TYR A 146 1.57 3.34 16.49
N GLU A 147 1.68 2.36 15.59
CA GLU A 147 0.93 1.10 15.67
C GLU A 147 1.20 0.35 16.98
N GLY A 148 2.47 0.27 17.39
CA GLY A 148 2.88 -0.33 18.66
C GLY A 148 2.25 0.38 19.86
N LEU A 149 2.25 1.71 19.86
CA LEU A 149 1.62 2.51 20.91
C LEU A 149 0.09 2.32 20.96
N GLN A 150 -0.59 2.27 19.80
CA GLN A 150 -2.04 2.03 19.73
C GLN A 150 -2.43 0.61 20.14
N SER A 151 -1.59 -0.39 19.84
CA SER A 151 -1.83 -1.79 20.24
C SER A 151 -1.68 -2.04 21.74
N GLY A 152 -1.09 -1.08 22.45
CA GLY A 152 -0.58 -1.25 23.79
C GLY A 152 -1.62 -1.42 24.91
N ASP A 153 -2.89 -1.15 24.66
CA ASP A 153 -3.94 -1.25 25.68
C ASP A 153 -4.41 -2.69 25.94
N LEU A 154 -3.87 -3.68 25.21
CA LEU A 154 -4.13 -5.09 25.46
C LEU A 154 -3.18 -5.62 26.55
N ARG A 155 -3.69 -5.71 27.78
CA ARG A 155 -3.01 -6.36 28.91
C ARG A 155 -2.62 -7.79 28.50
N GLY A 156 -1.32 -8.08 28.40
CA GLY A 156 -0.79 -9.42 28.10
C GLY A 156 -0.28 -9.65 26.67
N THR A 157 -0.32 -8.66 25.77
CA THR A 157 0.24 -8.81 24.41
C THR A 157 1.68 -8.27 24.34
N SER A 158 2.65 -9.03 24.86
CA SER A 158 4.07 -8.79 24.57
C SER A 158 4.42 -9.23 23.14
N TYR A 159 3.92 -8.51 22.14
CA TYR A 159 4.17 -8.85 20.73
C TYR A 159 5.51 -8.31 20.19
N GLY A 160 6.31 -7.62 21.00
CA GLY A 160 7.59 -7.03 20.58
C GLY A 160 8.82 -7.50 21.36
N GLU A 161 8.66 -8.26 22.45
CA GLU A 161 9.76 -8.54 23.36
C GLU A 161 9.75 -10.00 23.81
N ARG A 162 10.12 -10.88 22.88
CA ARG A 162 10.78 -12.12 23.26
C ARG A 162 12.28 -11.91 23.12
N VAL A 163 12.87 -11.15 24.05
CA VAL A 163 14.27 -11.40 24.39
C VAL A 163 14.27 -12.80 24.99
N SER A 164 14.76 -13.76 24.22
CA SER A 164 14.75 -15.16 24.63
C SER A 164 15.65 -15.35 25.85
N GLY A 165 15.11 -15.96 26.90
CA GLY A 165 15.88 -16.59 27.97
C GLY A 165 16.15 -15.72 29.19
N GLY A 166 15.52 -16.09 30.32
CA GLY A 166 16.07 -15.85 31.65
C GLY A 166 15.83 -14.46 32.26
N GLY A 167 14.87 -14.38 33.18
CA GLY A 167 15.06 -13.69 34.47
C GLY A 167 15.42 -12.19 34.52
N GLY A 168 15.22 -11.40 33.45
CA GLY A 168 15.61 -9.99 33.46
C GLY A 168 14.90 -9.13 32.40
N GLY A 169 13.58 -9.28 32.27
CA GLY A 169 12.80 -8.47 31.32
C GLY A 169 12.78 -7.00 31.74
N VAL A 170 13.08 -6.10 30.81
CA VAL A 170 12.80 -4.67 30.96
C VAL A 170 11.29 -4.55 31.11
N ASP A 171 10.80 -3.80 32.09
CA ASP A 171 9.36 -3.66 32.30
C ASP A 171 8.71 -3.10 31.02
N ALA A 172 7.66 -3.75 30.54
CA ALA A 172 6.91 -3.34 29.36
C ALA A 172 6.47 -1.87 29.46
N VAL A 173 6.26 -1.36 30.69
CA VAL A 173 5.98 0.05 30.96
C VAL A 173 7.17 0.95 30.56
N VAL A 174 8.40 0.56 30.88
CA VAL A 174 9.63 1.32 30.57
C VAL A 174 9.84 1.40 29.06
N LEU A 175 9.68 0.28 28.35
CA LEU A 175 9.81 0.28 26.89
C LEU A 175 8.72 1.08 26.20
N ARG A 176 7.49 1.04 26.72
CA ARG A 176 6.41 1.90 26.21
C ARG A 176 6.70 3.37 26.44
N LEU A 177 7.21 3.73 27.62
CA LEU A 177 7.60 5.10 27.90
C LEU A 177 8.71 5.55 26.93
N ALA A 178 9.71 4.70 26.67
CA ALA A 178 10.77 4.98 25.70
C ALA A 178 10.20 5.16 24.28
N ALA A 179 9.36 4.25 23.80
CA ALA A 179 8.71 4.36 22.49
C ALA A 179 7.84 5.62 22.36
N ARG A 180 7.14 6.00 23.44
CA ARG A 180 6.34 7.24 23.48
C ARG A 180 7.21 8.48 23.43
N GLN A 181 8.29 8.52 24.20
CA GLN A 181 9.25 9.62 24.21
C GLN A 181 9.92 9.77 22.84
N GLU A 182 10.27 8.65 22.19
CA GLU A 182 10.82 8.63 20.84
C GLU A 182 9.81 9.15 19.82
N PHE A 183 8.57 8.67 19.85
CA PHE A 183 7.50 9.15 18.97
C PHE A 183 7.31 10.67 19.09
N GLU A 184 7.22 11.18 20.32
CA GLU A 184 7.10 12.62 20.56
C GLU A 184 8.36 13.40 20.14
N ALA A 185 9.55 12.82 20.27
CA ALA A 185 10.78 13.42 19.78
C ALA A 185 10.79 13.53 18.26
N LEU A 186 10.30 12.51 17.54
CA LEU A 186 10.16 12.55 16.09
C LEU A 186 9.17 13.64 15.66
N GLU A 187 8.00 13.74 16.32
CA GLU A 187 7.04 14.80 15.99
C GLU A 187 7.60 16.21 16.28
N ARG A 188 8.38 16.37 17.36
CA ARG A 188 9.08 17.62 17.65
C ARG A 188 10.12 17.98 16.58
N LYS A 189 10.85 16.98 16.04
CA LYS A 189 11.83 17.19 14.96
C LYS A 189 11.20 17.65 13.65
N VAL A 190 9.99 17.19 13.32
CA VAL A 190 9.25 17.67 12.13
C VAL A 190 9.03 19.18 12.22
N GLY A 191 8.73 19.67 13.42
CA GLY A 191 8.53 21.09 13.70
C GLY A 191 7.13 21.60 13.32
N ARG A 192 6.93 22.91 13.41
CA ARG A 192 5.67 23.60 13.07
C ARG A 192 5.66 24.19 11.66
N GLY A 193 6.45 23.60 10.75
CA GLY A 193 6.49 24.03 9.36
C GLY A 193 5.17 23.77 8.64
N VAL A 194 4.98 24.47 7.52
CA VAL A 194 3.75 24.43 6.74
C VAL A 194 4.06 23.95 5.34
N ALA A 195 3.76 22.68 5.06
CA ALA A 195 3.97 22.04 3.78
C ALA A 195 3.23 22.74 2.63
N MET A 196 1.97 23.11 2.89
CA MET A 196 1.14 23.84 1.93
C MET A 196 0.50 25.02 2.64
N PRO A 197 1.04 26.24 2.49
CA PRO A 197 0.45 27.41 3.10
C PRO A 197 -0.89 27.71 2.44
N MET A 198 -1.82 28.20 3.24
CA MET A 198 -3.11 28.67 2.74
C MET A 198 -2.87 29.77 1.71
N ARG A 199 -3.17 29.50 0.44
CA ARG A 199 -3.08 30.54 -0.59
C ARG A 199 -4.32 31.44 -0.48
N LYS A 200 -4.09 32.74 -0.31
CA LYS A 200 -5.18 33.73 -0.34
C LYS A 200 -5.81 33.72 -1.73
N VAL A 201 -6.98 33.07 -1.85
CA VAL A 201 -7.78 33.10 -3.07
C VAL A 201 -8.53 34.43 -3.12
N ARG A 202 -8.33 35.19 -4.21
CA ARG A 202 -9.03 36.46 -4.44
C ARG A 202 -10.54 36.19 -4.43
N PRO A 203 -11.37 37.01 -3.76
CA PRO A 203 -12.81 36.76 -3.63
C PRO A 203 -13.53 36.46 -4.96
N SER A 204 -13.08 37.03 -6.08
CA SER A 204 -13.63 36.80 -7.42
C SER A 204 -13.25 35.47 -8.08
N LYS A 205 -12.23 34.76 -7.58
CA LYS A 205 -11.88 33.38 -8.00
C LYS A 205 -12.30 32.33 -6.97
N ARG A 206 -13.01 32.75 -5.92
CA ARG A 206 -13.65 31.90 -4.92
C ARG A 206 -14.93 31.35 -5.54
N GLY A 207 -14.78 30.47 -6.54
CA GLY A 207 -15.90 29.61 -6.94
C GLY A 207 -16.47 28.92 -5.70
N GLU A 208 -17.76 28.59 -5.75
CA GLU A 208 -18.57 28.07 -4.65
C GLU A 208 -17.77 27.19 -3.65
N GLY A 209 -17.37 27.80 -2.54
CA GLY A 209 -17.21 27.11 -1.25
C GLY A 209 -15.89 26.41 -0.91
N ARG A 210 -14.90 26.21 -1.79
CA ARG A 210 -13.68 25.47 -1.37
C ARG A 210 -12.56 26.40 -0.93
N VAL A 211 -12.52 26.66 0.37
CA VAL A 211 -11.35 27.25 1.04
C VAL A 211 -10.32 26.14 1.23
N CYS A 212 -9.24 26.13 0.44
CA CYS A 212 -8.15 25.17 0.63
C CYS A 212 -7.55 25.33 2.04
N LYS A 213 -7.53 24.24 2.81
CA LYS A 213 -7.03 24.26 4.19
C LYS A 213 -5.51 24.28 4.20
N MET A 214 -4.92 24.90 5.21
CA MET A 214 -3.48 24.80 5.44
C MET A 214 -3.11 23.34 5.74
N ILE A 215 -2.00 22.87 5.18
CA ILE A 215 -1.44 21.55 5.52
C ILE A 215 -0.13 21.81 6.26
N SER A 216 -0.08 21.43 7.53
CA SER A 216 1.17 21.45 8.30
C SER A 216 2.07 20.29 7.89
N ASP A 217 3.38 20.42 8.12
CA ASP A 217 4.33 19.33 7.83
C ASP A 217 3.98 18.06 8.62
N LEU A 218 3.58 18.23 9.89
CA LEU A 218 3.18 17.12 10.75
C LEU A 218 1.90 16.45 10.25
N ASP A 219 0.91 17.22 9.79
CA ASP A 219 -0.31 16.66 9.22
C ASP A 219 -0.05 15.90 7.91
N ALA A 220 0.88 16.41 7.08
CA ALA A 220 1.30 15.69 5.88
C ALA A 220 1.98 14.36 6.22
N VAL A 221 2.91 14.36 7.18
CA VAL A 221 3.57 13.13 7.67
C VAL A 221 2.54 12.15 8.23
N ARG A 222 1.65 12.59 9.12
CA ARG A 222 0.62 11.73 9.71
C ARG A 222 -0.34 11.17 8.66
N ALA A 223 -0.79 11.99 7.72
CA ALA A 223 -1.71 11.56 6.67
C ALA A 223 -1.09 10.50 5.75
N VAL A 224 0.21 10.58 5.48
CA VAL A 224 0.89 9.62 4.60
C VAL A 224 1.35 8.39 5.37
N CYS A 225 2.06 8.57 6.48
CA CYS A 225 2.67 7.48 7.22
C CYS A 225 1.67 6.69 8.07
N LEU A 226 0.69 7.35 8.69
CA LEU A 226 -0.28 6.68 9.58
C LEU A 226 -1.55 6.26 8.85
N LEU A 227 -2.08 7.12 7.98
CA LEU A 227 -3.32 6.81 7.25
C LEU A 227 -3.06 6.12 5.90
N GLY A 228 -1.81 5.99 5.46
CA GLY A 228 -1.46 5.35 4.20
C GLY A 228 -1.96 6.10 2.96
N LEU A 229 -2.25 7.40 3.06
CA LEU A 229 -2.82 8.17 1.96
C LEU A 229 -1.77 8.57 0.93
N SER A 230 -2.11 8.41 -0.34
CA SER A 230 -1.30 8.91 -1.46
C SER A 230 -1.30 10.45 -1.52
N MET A 231 -0.30 11.04 -2.19
CA MET A 231 -0.21 12.51 -2.35
C MET A 231 -1.51 13.13 -2.89
N SER A 232 -2.15 12.47 -3.85
CA SER A 232 -3.41 12.93 -4.42
C SER A 232 -4.58 12.83 -3.43
N GLU A 233 -4.59 11.82 -2.57
CA GLU A 233 -5.61 11.65 -1.52
C GLU A 233 -5.42 12.68 -0.40
N VAL A 234 -4.18 12.96 -0.01
CA VAL A 234 -3.87 14.03 0.94
C VAL A 234 -4.38 15.36 0.39
N LEU A 235 -4.05 15.72 -0.86
CA LEU A 235 -4.55 16.96 -1.46
C LEU A 235 -6.09 17.01 -1.46
N ARG A 236 -6.78 15.93 -1.83
CA ARG A 236 -8.24 15.86 -1.79
C ARG A 236 -8.81 16.03 -0.38
N LYS A 237 -8.19 15.42 0.63
CA LYS A 237 -8.62 15.51 2.04
C LYS A 237 -8.59 16.94 2.57
N TYR A 238 -7.63 17.75 2.13
CA TYR A 238 -7.47 19.16 2.52
C TYR A 238 -8.11 20.15 1.53
N ASP A 239 -8.97 19.67 0.63
CA ASP A 239 -9.68 20.47 -0.37
C ASP A 239 -8.76 21.19 -1.37
N TRP A 240 -7.57 20.64 -1.62
CA TRP A 240 -6.65 21.10 -2.67
C TRP A 240 -6.93 20.43 -4.01
N THR A 241 -6.71 21.17 -5.08
CA THR A 241 -6.76 20.63 -6.44
C THR A 241 -5.56 19.71 -6.68
N VAL A 242 -5.83 18.53 -7.24
CA VAL A 242 -4.77 17.58 -7.62
C VAL A 242 -4.11 18.10 -8.89
N SER A 243 -2.93 18.70 -8.73
CA SER A 243 -2.08 19.14 -9.82
C SER A 243 -0.67 18.58 -9.64
N SER A 244 0.08 18.43 -10.75
CA SER A 244 1.47 17.99 -10.72
C SER A 244 2.34 18.92 -9.87
N ARG A 245 2.11 20.23 -9.96
CA ARG A 245 2.79 21.26 -9.16
C ARG A 245 2.50 21.10 -7.66
N ASN A 246 1.23 20.97 -7.26
CA ASN A 246 0.87 20.80 -5.84
C ASN A 246 1.40 19.48 -5.29
N SER A 247 1.34 18.42 -6.09
CA SER A 247 1.87 17.10 -5.70
C SER A 247 3.40 17.12 -5.55
N ALA A 248 4.10 17.89 -6.38
CA ALA A 248 5.54 18.08 -6.26
C ALA A 248 5.91 18.91 -5.03
N ALA A 249 5.19 20.01 -4.77
CA ALA A 249 5.40 20.83 -3.57
C ALA A 249 5.19 20.04 -2.28
N LEU A 250 4.08 19.29 -2.20
CA LEU A 250 3.81 18.41 -1.05
C LEU A 250 4.87 17.32 -0.88
N ARG A 251 5.38 16.76 -1.98
CA ARG A 251 6.47 15.77 -1.93
C ARG A 251 7.76 16.36 -1.39
N VAL A 252 8.14 17.56 -1.83
CA VAL A 252 9.35 18.25 -1.35
C VAL A 252 9.23 18.53 0.15
N ALA A 253 8.10 19.09 0.60
CA ALA A 253 7.86 19.33 2.02
C ALA A 253 7.92 18.04 2.85
N LEU A 254 7.36 16.94 2.34
CA LEU A 254 7.43 15.65 3.03
C LEU A 254 8.86 15.09 3.08
N ARG A 255 9.66 15.23 2.00
CA ARG A 255 11.08 14.84 2.00
C ARG A 255 11.84 15.60 3.08
N GLU A 256 11.68 16.92 3.13
CA GLU A 256 12.31 17.76 4.15
C GLU A 256 11.87 17.39 5.57
N ALA A 257 10.58 17.10 5.79
CA ALA A 257 10.10 16.65 7.10
C ALA A 257 10.73 15.31 7.53
N LEU A 258 10.81 14.34 6.62
CA LEU A 258 11.44 13.04 6.88
C LEU A 258 12.96 13.14 7.07
N ASP A 259 13.62 14.10 6.41
CA ASP A 259 15.04 14.39 6.62
C ASP A 259 15.29 14.98 8.01
N ARG A 260 14.43 15.91 8.47
CA ARG A 260 14.49 16.43 9.84
C ARG A 260 14.28 15.34 10.90
N MET A 261 13.39 14.37 10.66
CA MET A 261 13.21 13.22 11.55
C MET A 261 14.48 12.36 11.68
N GLN A 262 15.19 12.15 10.57
CA GLN A 262 16.50 11.48 10.54
C GLN A 262 17.63 12.29 11.20
N GLY A 263 17.41 13.57 11.49
CA GLY A 263 18.44 14.47 12.01
C GLY A 263 19.24 15.20 10.92
N TYR A 264 18.88 15.03 9.64
CA TYR A 264 19.36 15.88 8.57
C TYR A 264 18.58 17.20 8.62
N SER A 265 19.07 18.18 9.39
CA SER A 265 18.66 19.56 9.17
C SER A 265 19.32 20.04 7.88
N ALA A 266 18.53 20.35 6.85
CA ALA A 266 19.03 21.19 5.77
C ALA A 266 19.68 22.43 6.41
N PRO A 267 20.85 22.91 5.91
CA PRO A 267 21.39 24.17 6.39
C PRO A 267 20.28 25.20 6.20
N THR A 268 19.81 25.79 7.30
CA THR A 268 18.88 26.91 7.28
C THR A 268 19.44 27.91 6.29
N THR A 269 18.84 28.02 5.10
CA THR A 269 19.06 29.16 4.24
C THR A 269 18.52 30.35 5.03
N ALA A 270 19.42 31.00 5.75
CA ALA A 270 19.18 32.30 6.34
C ALA A 270 18.77 33.20 5.18
N SER A 271 17.46 33.43 5.06
CA SER A 271 16.96 34.50 4.20
C SER A 271 17.52 35.79 4.81
N LYS A 272 18.42 36.43 4.07
CA LYS A 272 18.58 37.88 4.17
C LYS A 272 17.29 38.57 3.72
#